data_AF-T0YEH4-F1
#
_entry.id   AF-T0YEH4-F1
#
_cell.length_a   1.000
_cell.length_b   1.000
_cell.length_c   1.000
_cell.angle_alpha   90.00
_cell.angle_beta   90.00
_cell.angle_gamma   90.00
#
_symmetry.space_group_name_H-M   'P 1'
#
loop_
_entity.id
_entity.type
_entity.pdbx_description
1 polymer ?
#
loop_
_entity_poly.entity_id
_entity_poly.type
_entity_poly.pdbx_seq_one_letter_code
_entity_poly.pdbx_strand_id
1 'polypeptide(L)'
;MLPAQWMAGLPGTTIFAAHAKLIPIGDEEPNANFLAAHFNGNMAVGAEIGSGAGMAFTDFRIHDDGFARFLVLDRCFTPRQAGRMMQRLFEIETYRMMALLALPLAREQSQRLVAIERSLATLTDDIARRSADDESLLQQLTRLAA
;
A
#
# COMPACT_ATOMS: atom_id res chain seq x y z
N MET A 1 -10.41 -16.86 15.23
CA MET A 1 -10.63 -15.65 14.42
C MET A 1 -11.98 -15.06 14.79
N LEU A 2 -12.14 -13.74 14.70
CA LEU A 2 -13.44 -13.08 14.93
C LEU A 2 -14.44 -13.47 13.82
N PRO A 3 -15.77 -13.41 14.06
CA PRO A 3 -16.78 -13.72 13.05
C PRO A 3 -16.71 -12.77 11.86
N ALA A 4 -16.91 -13.27 10.63
CA ALA A 4 -16.86 -12.46 9.41
C ALA A 4 -17.87 -11.29 9.42
N GLN A 5 -19.04 -11.50 10.04
CA GLN A 5 -20.10 -10.51 10.14
C GLN A 5 -19.77 -9.35 11.07
N TRP A 6 -18.76 -9.49 11.94
CA TRP A 6 -18.39 -8.44 12.88
C TRP A 6 -17.90 -7.18 12.17
N MET A 7 -17.08 -7.33 11.12
CA MET A 7 -16.59 -6.20 10.34
C MET A 7 -17.71 -5.51 9.56
N ALA A 8 -18.64 -6.28 8.98
CA ALA A 8 -19.79 -5.74 8.26
C ALA A 8 -20.73 -4.91 9.15
N GLY A 9 -20.67 -5.12 10.48
CA GLY A 9 -21.43 -4.34 11.45
C GLY A 9 -20.77 -3.04 11.90
N LEU A 10 -19.53 -2.74 11.45
CA LEU A 10 -18.84 -1.51 11.81
C LEU A 10 -19.41 -0.31 11.01
N PRO A 11 -19.65 0.84 11.66
CA PRO A 11 -20.12 2.03 10.95
C PRO A 11 -19.01 2.63 10.06
N GLY A 12 -19.42 3.20 8.92
CA GLY A 12 -18.51 3.91 8.01
C GLY A 12 -17.74 2.98 7.07
N THR A 13 -16.59 3.47 6.58
CA THR A 13 -15.73 2.75 5.63
C THR A 13 -14.46 2.30 6.33
N THR A 14 -14.13 1.02 6.23
CA THR A 14 -12.88 0.48 6.76
C THR A 14 -11.72 0.89 5.87
N ILE A 15 -10.77 1.66 6.42
CA ILE A 15 -9.53 2.05 5.73
C ILE A 15 -8.48 0.95 5.80
N PHE A 16 -8.40 0.27 6.95
CA PHE A 16 -7.40 -0.76 7.20
C PHE A 16 -7.93 -1.79 8.20
N ALA A 17 -7.65 -3.06 7.95
CA ALA A 17 -7.92 -4.17 8.85
C ALA A 17 -6.76 -5.16 8.78
N ALA A 18 -6.34 -5.67 9.94
CA ALA A 18 -5.26 -6.64 10.01
C ALA A 18 -5.49 -7.71 11.08
N HIS A 19 -5.00 -8.91 10.78
CA HIS A 19 -4.73 -9.94 11.76
C HIS A 19 -3.29 -9.80 12.23
N ALA A 20 -3.10 -9.69 13.53
CA ALA A 20 -1.78 -9.58 14.11
C ALA A 20 -1.59 -10.67 15.18
N LYS A 21 -0.53 -11.46 15.01
CA LYS A 21 -0.21 -12.59 15.88
C LYS A 21 1.05 -12.26 16.66
N LEU A 22 0.95 -12.24 17.98
CA LEU A 22 2.10 -12.12 18.89
C LEU A 22 2.45 -13.52 19.40
N ILE A 23 3.68 -13.96 19.16
CA ILE A 23 4.16 -15.29 19.56
C ILE A 23 5.44 -15.14 20.36
N PRO A 24 5.52 -15.67 21.58
CA PRO A 24 6.79 -15.81 22.30
C PRO A 24 7.73 -16.73 21.53
N ILE A 25 8.98 -16.30 21.34
CA ILE A 25 10.06 -17.10 20.78
C ILE A 25 11.27 -17.06 21.70
N GLY A 26 12.12 -18.08 21.63
CA GLY A 26 13.45 -18.02 22.23
C GLY A 26 14.42 -17.25 21.35
N ASP A 27 15.71 -17.57 21.47
CA ASP A 27 16.78 -16.94 20.68
C ASP A 27 16.90 -17.50 19.24
N GLU A 28 16.03 -18.43 18.85
CA GLU A 28 16.08 -19.04 17.52
C GLU A 28 15.48 -18.10 16.46
N GLU A 29 16.26 -17.84 15.41
CA GLU A 29 15.82 -17.03 14.27
C GLU A 29 14.75 -17.78 13.45
N PRO A 30 13.63 -17.13 13.09
CA PRO A 30 12.61 -17.75 12.26
C PRO A 30 13.16 -18.05 10.87
N ASN A 31 13.04 -19.30 10.45
CA ASN A 31 13.38 -19.67 9.07
C ASN A 31 12.29 -19.23 8.08
N ALA A 32 12.65 -19.23 6.78
CA ALA A 32 11.74 -18.77 5.73
C ALA A 32 10.43 -19.60 5.64
N ASN A 33 10.49 -20.91 5.89
CA ASN A 33 9.31 -21.77 5.84
C ASN A 33 8.33 -21.44 6.97
N PHE A 34 8.85 -21.17 8.17
CA PHE A 34 8.05 -20.74 9.32
C PHE A 34 7.33 -19.41 9.03
N LEU A 35 8.04 -18.44 8.44
CA LEU A 35 7.45 -17.17 8.06
C LEU A 35 6.38 -17.36 6.97
N ALA A 36 6.71 -18.06 5.89
CA ALA A 36 5.80 -18.31 4.77
C ALA A 36 4.49 -18.98 5.20
N ALA A 37 4.52 -19.88 6.18
CA ALA A 37 3.32 -20.52 6.73
C ALA A 37 2.31 -19.53 7.35
N HIS A 38 2.76 -18.35 7.79
CA HIS A 38 1.89 -17.30 8.34
C HIS A 38 1.31 -16.37 7.27
N PHE A 39 1.90 -16.36 6.06
CA PHE A 39 1.56 -15.46 4.96
C PHE A 39 1.11 -16.21 3.69
N ASN A 40 0.48 -17.39 3.82
CA ASN A 40 -0.01 -18.19 2.68
C ASN A 40 1.07 -18.51 1.62
N GLY A 41 2.32 -18.73 2.05
CA GLY A 41 3.44 -18.99 1.15
C GLY A 41 4.13 -17.73 0.60
N ASN A 42 3.61 -16.53 0.87
CA ASN A 42 4.22 -15.28 0.44
C ASN A 42 5.55 -15.04 1.17
N MET A 43 6.44 -14.31 0.48
CA MET A 43 7.67 -13.83 1.10
C MET A 43 7.35 -12.75 2.12
N ALA A 44 7.78 -12.98 3.37
CA ALA A 44 7.68 -12.00 4.43
C ALA A 44 8.85 -11.02 4.38
N VAL A 45 8.59 -9.78 4.74
CA VAL A 45 9.59 -8.77 5.09
C VAL A 45 9.48 -8.46 6.57
N GLY A 46 10.60 -8.21 7.23
CA GLY A 46 10.59 -7.94 8.65
C GLY A 46 11.81 -7.20 9.15
N ALA A 47 11.72 -6.77 10.40
CA ALA A 47 12.76 -6.04 11.10
C ALA A 47 12.71 -6.33 12.60
N GLU A 48 13.86 -6.17 13.26
CA GLU A 48 13.91 -6.11 14.72
C GLU A 48 13.19 -4.85 15.24
N ILE A 49 12.53 -5.01 16.37
CA ILE A 49 11.78 -3.94 17.05
C ILE A 49 12.08 -3.95 18.55
N GLY A 50 11.82 -2.82 19.21
CA GLY A 50 12.05 -2.70 20.65
C GLY A 50 13.52 -2.91 21.06
N SER A 51 14.47 -2.50 20.22
CA SER A 51 15.92 -2.69 20.44
C SER A 51 16.33 -4.17 20.55
N GLY A 52 15.81 -5.00 19.65
CA GLY A 52 16.11 -6.43 19.60
C GLY A 52 15.24 -7.30 20.51
N ALA A 53 14.34 -6.70 21.30
CA ALA A 53 13.42 -7.43 22.18
C ALA A 53 12.33 -8.22 21.43
N GLY A 54 12.22 -8.01 20.12
CA GLY A 54 11.40 -8.83 19.25
C GLY A 54 11.62 -8.50 17.77
N MET A 55 10.84 -9.16 16.92
CA MET A 55 10.84 -8.96 15.48
C MET A 55 9.41 -8.81 14.96
N ALA A 56 9.20 -7.96 13.95
CA ALA A 56 7.91 -7.80 13.29
C ALA A 56 8.03 -8.14 11.81
N PHE A 57 7.04 -8.86 11.28
CA PHE A 57 6.96 -9.30 9.90
C PHE A 57 5.59 -9.00 9.29
N THR A 58 5.58 -8.72 7.99
CA THR A 58 4.38 -8.60 7.14
C THR A 58 4.73 -8.98 5.70
N ASP A 59 3.75 -9.21 4.84
CA ASP A 59 3.95 -9.35 3.40
C ASP A 59 3.39 -8.15 2.60
N PHE A 60 2.84 -7.14 3.28
CA PHE A 60 2.17 -5.97 2.69
C PHE A 60 1.01 -6.30 1.74
N ARG A 61 0.36 -7.45 1.93
CA ARG A 61 -0.79 -7.87 1.12
C ARG A 61 -2.07 -7.84 1.93
N ILE A 62 -3.17 -7.61 1.22
CA ILE A 62 -4.50 -7.95 1.72
C ILE A 62 -4.77 -9.38 1.29
N HIS A 63 -5.05 -10.26 2.25
CA HIS A 63 -5.35 -11.66 1.98
C HIS A 63 -6.83 -11.84 1.59
N ASP A 64 -7.20 -13.06 1.18
CA ASP A 64 -8.56 -13.38 0.72
C ASP A 64 -9.66 -13.12 1.78
N ASP A 65 -9.27 -13.04 3.05
CA ASP A 65 -10.13 -12.68 4.18
C ASP A 65 -10.39 -11.16 4.31
N GLY A 66 -9.72 -10.33 3.51
CA GLY A 66 -9.82 -8.87 3.54
C GLY A 66 -8.91 -8.20 4.57
N PHE A 67 -8.01 -8.96 5.21
CA PHE A 67 -7.10 -8.44 6.23
C PHE A 67 -5.64 -8.49 5.76
N ALA A 68 -4.86 -7.50 6.17
CA ALA A 68 -3.40 -7.62 6.18
C ALA A 68 -2.93 -8.52 7.33
N ARG A 69 -1.66 -8.93 7.29
CA ARG A 69 -1.08 -9.79 8.31
C ARG A 69 0.16 -9.19 8.94
N PHE A 70 0.20 -9.28 10.26
CA PHE A 70 1.39 -9.05 11.07
C PHE A 70 1.73 -10.29 11.88
N LEU A 71 3.01 -10.64 11.88
CA LEU A 71 3.58 -11.61 12.80
C LEU A 71 4.60 -10.88 13.67
N VAL A 72 4.39 -10.88 14.98
CA VAL A 72 5.31 -10.31 15.95
C VAL A 72 5.87 -11.45 16.78
N LEU A 73 7.18 -11.62 16.72
CA LEU A 73 7.92 -12.59 17.50
C LEU A 73 8.52 -11.89 18.70
N ASP A 74 8.09 -12.32 19.88
CA ASP A 74 8.43 -11.74 21.17
C ASP A 74 9.57 -12.52 21.81
N ARG A 75 10.76 -11.93 21.88
CA ARG A 75 11.91 -12.54 22.59
C ARG A 75 11.83 -12.24 24.09
N CYS A 76 11.56 -10.99 24.45
CA CYS A 76 11.59 -10.56 25.85
C CYS A 76 10.78 -9.28 26.16
N PHE A 77 9.67 -9.05 25.47
CA PHE A 77 8.80 -7.91 25.76
C PHE A 77 8.18 -8.02 27.15
N THR A 78 8.17 -6.88 27.86
CA THR A 78 7.15 -6.65 28.88
C THR A 78 5.77 -6.52 28.22
N PRO A 79 4.66 -6.80 28.93
CA PRO A 79 3.31 -6.61 28.39
C PRO A 79 3.07 -5.20 27.84
N ARG A 80 3.67 -4.17 28.46
CA ARG A 80 3.61 -2.79 27.99
C ARG A 80 4.37 -2.59 26.67
N GLN A 81 5.54 -3.20 26.51
CA GLN A 81 6.27 -3.15 25.24
C GLN A 81 5.48 -3.83 24.12
N ALA A 82 4.97 -5.04 24.37
CA ALA A 82 4.17 -5.77 23.39
C ALA A 82 2.96 -4.96 22.90
N GLY A 83 2.18 -4.39 23.83
CA GLY A 83 1.04 -3.53 23.48
C GLY A 83 1.44 -2.29 22.68
N ARG A 84 2.51 -1.60 23.08
CA ARG A 84 3.01 -0.42 22.36
C ARG A 84 3.51 -0.76 20.95
N MET A 85 4.25 -1.86 20.79
CA MET A 85 4.77 -2.28 19.49
C MET A 85 3.61 -2.62 18.55
N MET A 86 2.64 -3.39 19.03
CA MET A 86 1.46 -3.73 18.26
C MET A 86 0.67 -2.49 17.82
N GLN A 87 0.42 -1.56 18.75
CA GLN A 87 -0.26 -0.31 18.44
C GLN A 87 0.48 0.50 17.36
N ARG A 88 1.82 0.61 17.44
CA ARG A 88 2.58 1.35 16.41
C ARG A 88 2.54 0.69 15.05
N LEU A 89 2.55 -0.64 14.97
CA LEU A 89 2.39 -1.34 13.68
C LEU A 89 1.04 -0.99 13.04
N PHE A 90 -0.05 -1.05 13.81
CA PHE A 90 -1.38 -0.70 13.31
C PHE A 90 -1.48 0.77 12.89
N GLU A 91 -0.91 1.69 13.68
CA GLU A 91 -0.92 3.11 13.34
C GLU A 91 -0.11 3.40 12.08
N ILE A 92 1.13 2.91 11.98
CA ILE A 92 1.98 3.09 10.79
C ILE A 92 1.23 2.64 9.54
N GLU A 93 0.58 1.48 9.62
CA GLU A 93 -0.10 0.91 8.47
C GLU A 93 -1.40 1.67 8.14
N THR A 94 -2.11 2.15 9.15
CA THR A 94 -3.26 3.04 8.95
C THR A 94 -2.82 4.34 8.28
N TYR A 95 -1.73 4.96 8.74
CA TYR A 95 -1.18 6.17 8.11
C TYR A 95 -0.70 5.93 6.68
N ARG A 96 -0.04 4.79 6.42
CA ARG A 96 0.39 4.39 5.08
C ARG A 96 -0.82 4.25 4.15
N MET A 97 -1.87 3.56 4.58
CA MET A 97 -3.10 3.40 3.79
C MET A 97 -3.79 4.74 3.54
N MET A 98 -3.90 5.61 4.56
CA MET A 98 -4.45 6.96 4.39
C MET A 98 -3.64 7.80 3.39
N ALA A 99 -2.31 7.77 3.49
CA ALA A 99 -1.43 8.51 2.56
C ALA A 99 -1.55 8.00 1.11
N LEU A 100 -1.87 6.72 0.93
CA LEU A 100 -2.00 6.09 -0.38
C LEU A 100 -3.41 6.18 -0.98
N LEU A 101 -4.41 6.73 -0.28
CA LEU A 101 -5.77 6.90 -0.82
C LEU A 101 -5.80 7.73 -2.11
N ALA A 102 -4.92 8.74 -2.21
CA ALA A 102 -4.82 9.58 -3.40
C ALA A 102 -3.97 8.99 -4.52
N LEU A 103 -3.20 7.91 -4.27
CA LEU A 103 -2.27 7.35 -5.26
C LEU A 103 -2.96 6.85 -6.53
N PRO A 104 -4.10 6.12 -6.49
CA PRO A 104 -4.80 5.71 -7.70
C PRO A 104 -5.23 6.90 -8.57
N LEU A 105 -5.79 7.92 -7.93
CA LEU A 105 -6.20 9.16 -8.61
C LEU A 105 -4.99 9.88 -9.22
N ALA A 106 -3.90 10.00 -8.47
CA ALA A 106 -2.67 10.61 -8.97
C ALA A 106 -2.09 9.87 -10.20
N ARG A 107 -2.13 8.53 -10.18
CA ARG A 107 -1.70 7.69 -11.31
C ARG A 107 -2.57 7.89 -12.55
N GLU A 108 -3.89 7.93 -12.37
CA GLU A 108 -4.83 8.19 -13.46
C GLU A 108 -4.59 9.56 -14.10
N GLN A 109 -4.47 10.61 -13.27
CA GLN A 109 -4.21 11.96 -13.77
C GLN A 109 -2.84 12.07 -14.45
N SER A 110 -1.82 11.39 -13.93
CA SER A 110 -0.49 11.35 -14.55
C SER A 110 -0.55 10.73 -15.95
N GLN A 111 -1.30 9.63 -16.14
CA GLN A 111 -1.49 9.04 -17.47
C GLN A 111 -2.21 9.98 -18.44
N ARG A 112 -3.23 10.71 -17.95
CA ARG A 112 -3.94 11.72 -18.75
C ARG A 112 -3.02 12.86 -19.16
N LEU A 113 -2.18 13.36 -18.26
CA LEU A 113 -1.19 14.40 -18.55
C LEU A 113 -0.21 13.97 -19.65
N VAL A 114 0.32 12.74 -19.56
CA VAL A 114 1.22 12.19 -20.59
C VAL A 114 0.55 12.14 -21.97
N ALA A 115 -0.74 11.79 -22.03
CA ALA A 115 -1.48 11.79 -23.30
C ALA A 115 -1.64 13.20 -23.88
N ILE A 116 -1.92 14.19 -23.04
CA ILE A 116 -2.02 15.60 -23.42
C ILE A 116 -0.67 16.12 -23.93
N GLU A 117 0.41 15.88 -23.20
CA GLU A 117 1.78 16.28 -23.57
C GLU A 117 2.18 15.70 -24.93
N ARG A 118 1.86 14.42 -25.19
CA ARG A 118 2.15 13.77 -26.47
C ARG A 118 1.36 14.39 -27.63
N SER A 119 0.10 14.73 -27.39
CA SER A 119 -0.76 15.35 -28.40
C SER A 119 -0.27 16.77 -28.72
N LEU A 120 0.13 17.53 -27.69
CA LEU A 120 0.70 18.86 -27.85
C LEU A 120 2.04 18.84 -28.61
N ALA A 121 2.91 17.87 -28.33
CA ALA A 121 4.17 17.69 -29.05
C ALA A 121 3.93 17.42 -30.55
N THR A 122 2.93 16.60 -30.87
CA THR A 122 2.56 16.29 -32.26
C THR A 122 2.07 17.56 -32.99
N LEU A 123 1.16 18.31 -32.37
CA LEU A 123 0.65 19.57 -32.94
C LEU A 123 1.76 20.60 -33.16
N THR A 124 2.71 20.68 -32.24
CA THR A 124 3.83 21.61 -32.35
C THR A 124 4.75 21.26 -33.52
N ASP A 125 5.00 19.96 -33.76
CA ASP A 125 5.76 19.48 -34.91
C ASP A 125 5.01 19.78 -36.23
N ASP A 126 3.69 19.58 -36.26
CA ASP A 126 2.86 19.88 -37.44
C ASP A 126 2.86 21.38 -37.79
N ILE A 127 2.75 22.26 -36.79
CA ILE A 127 2.89 23.71 -36.96
C ILE A 127 4.28 24.05 -37.52
N ALA A 128 5.34 23.48 -36.95
CA ALA A 128 6.71 23.76 -37.37
C ALA A 128 6.99 23.32 -38.83
N ARG A 129 6.37 22.22 -39.26
CA ARG A 129 6.51 21.67 -40.61
C ARG A 129 5.55 22.28 -41.64
N ARG A 130 4.57 23.08 -41.21
CA ARG A 130 3.42 23.52 -42.03
C ARG A 130 2.73 22.35 -42.73
N SER A 131 2.68 21.20 -42.07
CA SER A 131 2.17 19.94 -42.64
C SER A 131 0.66 19.78 -42.51
N ALA A 132 -0.02 20.66 -41.77
CA ALA A 132 -1.46 20.63 -41.54
C ALA A 132 -2.09 22.02 -41.71
N ASP A 133 -3.42 22.03 -41.89
CA ASP A 133 -4.24 23.24 -42.02
C ASP A 133 -4.38 23.97 -40.67
N ASP A 134 -4.22 25.29 -40.67
CA ASP A 134 -4.16 26.13 -39.46
C ASP A 134 -5.45 26.04 -38.62
N GLU A 135 -6.62 25.96 -39.26
CA GLU A 135 -7.92 25.84 -38.58
C GLU A 135 -8.05 24.49 -37.86
N SER A 136 -7.57 23.40 -38.48
CA SER A 136 -7.54 22.07 -37.87
C SER A 136 -6.63 22.03 -36.65
N LEU A 137 -5.45 22.67 -36.74
CA LEU A 137 -4.49 22.76 -35.64
C LEU A 137 -5.06 23.56 -34.46
N LEU A 138 -5.75 24.68 -34.74
CA LEU A 138 -6.39 25.52 -33.72
C LEU A 138 -7.52 24.78 -32.99
N GLN A 139 -8.35 24.02 -33.72
CA GLN A 139 -9.39 23.19 -33.11
C GLN A 139 -8.80 22.09 -32.20
N GLN A 140 -7.71 21.45 -32.61
CA GLN A 140 -7.05 20.42 -31.80
C GLN A 140 -6.42 21.00 -30.53
N LEU A 141 -5.77 22.16 -30.60
CA LEU A 141 -5.27 22.89 -29.43
C LEU A 141 -6.40 23.28 -28.47
N THR A 142 -7.52 23.78 -29.00
CA THR A 142 -8.69 24.18 -28.19
C THR A 142 -9.30 22.98 -27.45
N ARG A 143 -9.34 21.80 -28.07
CA ARG A 143 -9.82 20.55 -27.43
C ARG A 143 -8.90 20.05 -26.32
N LEU A 144 -7.59 20.27 -26.42
CA LEU A 144 -6.64 19.87 -25.37
C LEU A 144 -6.70 20.78 -24.13
N ALA A 145 -7.15 22.03 -24.28
CA ALA A 145 -7.24 23.01 -23.21
C ALA A 145 -8.54 22.94 -22.38
N ALA A 146 -9.53 22.13 -22.82
CA ALA A 146 -10.83 21.94 -22.18
C ALA A 146 -10.87 20.69 -21.29
#